data_AF-A0A959HQT3-F1
#
_entry.id   AF-A0A959HQT3-F1
#
_cell.length_a   1.000
_cell.length_b   1.000
_cell.length_c   1.000
_cell.angle_alpha   90.00
_cell.angle_beta   90.00
_cell.angle_gamma   90.00
#
_symmetry.space_group_name_H-M   'P 1'
#
loop_
_entity.id
_entity.type
_entity.pdbx_description
1 polymer ?
#
loop_
_entity_poly.entity_id
_entity_poly.type
_entity_poly.pdbx_seq_one_letter_code
_entity_poly.pdbx_strand_id
1 'polypeptide(L)'
;MEAISEIKQCLYCAQKVVGRSDKKFCDDFCRNSFNNHLKGQINNVIRNVNGALNKNRRVLEELLPINIAHKFVPKDKLIKMGFRFKYHTHQIHNQKGQTYFFCYDYGIRETENQNIMIVRTYNVP
;
A
#
# COMPACT_ATOMS: atom_id res chain seq x y z
N MET A 1 -39.10 42.79 7.10
CA MET A 1 -38.12 41.92 7.78
C MET A 1 -37.99 40.68 6.93
N GLU A 2 -37.05 40.66 5.99
CA GLU A 2 -36.89 39.56 5.04
C GLU A 2 -36.20 38.37 5.74
N ALA A 3 -36.81 37.20 5.62
CA ALA A 3 -36.24 35.96 6.12
C ALA A 3 -35.04 35.58 5.24
N ILE A 4 -33.83 35.67 5.81
CA ILE A 4 -32.62 35.14 5.15
C ILE A 4 -32.72 33.62 5.20
N SER A 5 -33.25 33.01 4.14
CA SER A 5 -33.11 31.57 3.94
C SER A 5 -31.62 31.24 3.73
N GLU A 6 -31.02 30.44 4.60
CA GLU A 6 -29.64 30.00 4.43
C GLU A 6 -29.50 29.28 3.08
N ILE A 7 -28.65 29.82 2.20
CA ILE A 7 -28.38 29.22 0.89
C ILE A 7 -27.53 27.97 1.11
N LYS A 8 -28.14 26.79 1.02
CA LYS A 8 -27.43 25.53 1.11
C LYS A 8 -26.50 25.36 -0.09
N GLN A 9 -25.21 25.16 0.17
CA GLN A 9 -24.19 24.97 -0.86
C GLN A 9 -23.87 23.49 -1.07
N CYS A 10 -23.47 23.15 -2.30
CA CYS A 10 -23.06 21.80 -2.65
C CYS A 10 -21.72 21.48 -2.00
N LEU A 11 -21.62 20.31 -1.37
CA LEU A 11 -20.38 19.87 -0.71
C LEU A 11 -19.19 19.64 -1.67
N TYR A 12 -19.42 19.58 -2.99
CA TYR A 12 -18.36 19.37 -3.98
C TYR A 12 -17.95 20.65 -4.71
N CYS A 13 -18.90 21.36 -5.34
CA CYS A 13 -18.61 22.49 -6.22
C CYS A 13 -19.00 23.86 -5.62
N ALA A 14 -19.49 23.89 -4.38
CA ALA A 14 -19.99 25.08 -3.68
C ALA A 14 -21.18 25.81 -4.34
N GLN A 15 -21.71 25.32 -5.46
CA GLN A 15 -22.89 25.89 -6.11
C GLN A 15 -24.15 25.72 -5.25
N LYS A 16 -25.13 26.59 -5.46
CA LYS A 16 -26.42 26.55 -4.76
C LYS A 16 -27.12 25.20 -4.97
N VAL A 17 -27.54 24.57 -3.88
CA VAL A 17 -28.36 23.36 -3.92
C VAL A 17 -29.83 23.78 -3.92
N VAL A 18 -30.55 23.35 -4.95
CA VAL A 18 -32.00 23.52 -5.06
C VAL A 18 -32.68 22.16 -4.96
N GLY A 19 -33.75 22.09 -4.18
CA GLY A 19 -34.57 20.90 -3.99
C GLY A 19 -34.86 20.64 -2.51
N ARG A 20 -35.04 19.36 -2.16
CA ARG A 20 -35.37 18.93 -0.80
C ARG A 20 -34.40 19.49 0.24
N SER A 21 -34.90 19.72 1.45
CA SER A 21 -34.15 20.26 2.60
C SER A 21 -32.90 19.44 2.95
N ASP A 22 -32.91 18.13 2.73
CA ASP A 22 -31.82 17.21 3.01
C ASP A 22 -30.78 17.08 1.87
N LYS A 23 -31.05 17.62 0.68
CA LYS A 23 -30.17 17.51 -0.49
C LYS A 23 -28.78 18.13 -0.21
N LYS A 24 -27.70 17.39 -0.47
CA LYS A 24 -26.30 17.81 -0.18
C LYS A 24 -25.48 18.18 -1.42
N PHE A 25 -25.93 17.80 -2.61
CA PHE A 25 -25.23 17.98 -3.87
C PHE A 25 -26.16 18.63 -4.91
N CYS A 26 -25.63 19.42 -5.85
CA CYS A 26 -26.46 20.03 -6.88
C CYS A 26 -27.00 18.98 -7.86
N ASP A 27 -26.19 17.97 -8.20
CA ASP A 27 -26.49 16.88 -9.11
C ASP A 27 -25.81 15.55 -8.70
N ASP A 28 -26.09 14.48 -9.44
CA ASP A 28 -25.50 13.17 -9.25
C ASP A 28 -24.00 13.12 -9.56
N PHE A 29 -23.53 13.96 -10.48
CA PHE A 29 -22.12 14.07 -10.82
C PHE A 29 -21.30 14.56 -9.62
N CYS A 30 -21.73 15.62 -8.96
CA CYS A 30 -21.08 16.19 -7.78
C CYS A 30 -21.09 15.22 -6.60
N ARG A 31 -22.17 14.45 -6.43
CA ARG A 31 -22.22 13.37 -5.43
C ARG A 31 -21.16 12.31 -5.70
N ASN A 32 -21.07 11.83 -6.94
CA ASN A 32 -20.10 10.80 -7.32
C ASN A 32 -18.66 11.32 -7.23
N SER A 33 -18.39 12.53 -7.70
CA SER A 33 -17.07 13.15 -7.65
C SER A 33 -16.59 13.40 -6.23
N PHE A 34 -17.48 13.86 -5.33
CA PHE A 34 -17.16 13.98 -3.90
C PHE A 34 -16.81 12.64 -3.27
N ASN A 35 -17.62 11.60 -3.51
CA ASN A 35 -17.36 10.26 -3.00
C ASN A 35 -16.07 9.65 -3.58
N ASN A 36 -15.78 9.88 -4.86
CA ASN A 36 -14.55 9.44 -5.51
C ASN A 36 -13.33 10.18 -4.97
N HIS A 37 -13.44 11.48 -4.69
CA HIS A 37 -12.38 12.25 -4.04
C HIS A 37 -12.09 11.68 -2.64
N LEU A 38 -13.10 11.43 -1.82
CA LEU A 38 -12.92 10.87 -0.48
C LEU A 38 -12.27 9.48 -0.54
N LYS A 39 -12.74 8.61 -1.44
CA LYS A 39 -12.14 7.27 -1.64
C LYS A 39 -10.75 7.34 -2.28
N GLY A 40 -10.45 8.39 -3.05
CA GLY A 40 -9.21 8.56 -3.79
C GLY A 40 -7.97 8.53 -2.89
N GLN A 41 -8.02 9.20 -1.73
CA GLN A 41 -6.89 9.21 -0.79
C GLN A 41 -6.61 7.82 -0.21
N ILE A 42 -7.64 7.11 0.27
CA ILE A 42 -7.51 5.74 0.80
C ILE A 42 -7.02 4.78 -0.30
N ASN A 43 -7.60 4.88 -1.50
CA ASN A 43 -7.21 4.09 -2.66
C ASN A 43 -5.75 4.35 -3.07
N ASN A 44 -5.26 5.58 -2.94
CA ASN A 44 -3.87 5.92 -3.23
C ASN A 44 -2.90 5.26 -2.22
N VAL A 45 -3.23 5.25 -0.94
CA VAL A 45 -2.40 4.58 0.08
C VAL A 45 -2.31 3.09 -0.21
N ILE A 46 -3.45 2.42 -0.43
CA ILE A 46 -3.49 0.98 -0.74
C ILE A 46 -2.71 0.69 -2.02
N ARG A 47 -2.90 1.47 -3.09
CA ARG A 47 -2.18 1.31 -4.35
C ARG A 47 -0.67 1.46 -4.18
N ASN A 48 -0.22 2.41 -3.37
CA ASN A 48 1.20 2.63 -3.09
C ASN A 48 1.82 1.48 -2.29
N VAL A 49 1.10 0.94 -1.29
CA VAL A 49 1.52 -0.24 -0.52
C VAL A 49 1.65 -1.45 -1.45
N ASN A 50 0.61 -1.73 -2.26
CA ASN A 50 0.62 -2.85 -3.19
C ASN A 50 1.71 -2.70 -4.25
N GLY A 51 1.94 -1.48 -4.76
CA GLY A 51 3.04 -1.19 -5.67
C GLY A 51 4.41 -1.47 -5.05
N ALA A 52 4.62 -1.12 -3.78
CA ALA A 52 5.84 -1.42 -3.06
C ALA A 52 6.02 -2.93 -2.82
N LEU A 53 4.99 -3.64 -2.40
CA LEU A 53 5.02 -5.10 -2.22
C LEU A 53 5.31 -5.83 -3.54
N ASN A 54 4.65 -5.44 -4.63
CA ASN A 54 4.91 -6.02 -5.96
C ASN A 54 6.35 -5.77 -6.42
N LYS A 55 6.87 -4.56 -6.21
CA LYS A 55 8.28 -4.26 -6.53
C LYS A 55 9.24 -5.08 -5.67
N ASN A 56 8.98 -5.17 -4.36
CA ASN A 56 9.77 -5.98 -3.44
C ASN A 56 9.83 -7.45 -3.91
N ARG A 57 8.67 -8.05 -4.21
CA ARG A 57 8.60 -9.43 -4.68
C ARG A 57 9.43 -9.65 -5.95
N ARG A 58 9.31 -8.77 -6.95
CA ARG A 58 10.10 -8.85 -8.20
C ARG A 58 11.60 -8.77 -7.97
N VAL A 59 12.05 -7.87 -7.09
CA VAL A 59 13.48 -7.75 -6.75
C VAL A 59 14.00 -9.03 -6.10
N LEU A 60 13.23 -9.64 -5.20
CA LEU A 60 13.64 -10.89 -4.55
C LEU A 60 13.69 -12.06 -5.53
N GLU A 61 12.71 -12.15 -6.43
CA GLU A 61 12.65 -13.16 -7.51
C GLU A 61 13.82 -13.04 -8.49
N GLU A 62 14.21 -11.81 -8.86
CA GLU A 62 15.38 -11.57 -9.71
C GLU A 62 16.69 -11.96 -9.01
N LEU A 63 16.79 -11.69 -7.71
CA LEU A 63 17.99 -11.99 -6.94
C LEU A 63 18.11 -13.48 -6.58
N LEU A 64 16.99 -14.17 -6.34
CA LEU A 64 16.91 -15.58 -5.95
C LEU A 64 16.10 -16.41 -6.97
N PRO A 65 16.74 -16.91 -8.04
CA PRO A 65 16.12 -17.85 -8.99
C PRO A 65 15.58 -19.12 -8.33
N ILE A 66 14.60 -19.76 -8.97
CA ILE A 66 13.86 -20.95 -8.50
C ILE A 66 14.75 -22.11 -7.98
N ASN A 67 15.92 -22.30 -8.56
CA ASN A 67 16.83 -23.40 -8.28
C ASN A 67 17.81 -23.13 -7.13
N ILE A 68 17.69 -22.00 -6.44
CA ILE A 68 18.58 -21.63 -5.34
C ILE A 68 17.78 -21.56 -4.04
N ALA A 69 18.21 -22.33 -3.03
CA ALA A 69 17.52 -22.38 -1.73
C ALA A 69 17.57 -21.06 -0.97
N HIS A 70 18.72 -20.38 -1.00
CA HIS A 70 18.93 -19.09 -0.35
C HIS A 70 20.10 -18.33 -0.97
N LYS A 71 20.14 -17.01 -0.77
CA LYS A 71 21.24 -16.15 -1.25
C LYS A 71 21.51 -15.00 -0.30
N PHE A 72 22.78 -14.69 -0.07
CA PHE A 72 23.20 -13.49 0.67
C PHE A 72 23.45 -12.34 -0.30
N VAL A 73 22.91 -11.17 0.02
CA VAL A 73 23.00 -9.96 -0.79
C VAL A 73 23.24 -8.76 0.11
N PRO A 74 24.17 -7.83 -0.22
CA PRO A 74 24.34 -6.60 0.54
C PRO A 74 23.04 -5.79 0.59
N LYS A 75 22.70 -5.25 1.77
CA LYS A 75 21.49 -4.43 1.97
C LYS A 75 21.40 -3.27 0.97
N ASP A 76 22.53 -2.62 0.68
CA ASP A 76 22.59 -1.52 -0.28
C ASP A 76 22.20 -1.93 -1.71
N LYS A 77 22.43 -3.18 -2.11
CA LYS A 77 22.01 -3.65 -3.43
C LYS A 77 20.48 -3.69 -3.55
N LEU A 78 19.79 -4.16 -2.51
CA LEU A 78 18.32 -4.14 -2.43
C LEU A 78 17.80 -2.70 -2.47
N ILE A 79 18.41 -1.78 -1.71
CA ILE A 79 18.04 -0.36 -1.70
C ILE A 79 18.19 0.25 -3.11
N LYS A 80 19.31 -0.01 -3.80
CA LYS A 80 19.56 0.46 -5.18
C LYS A 80 18.56 -0.09 -6.19
N MET A 81 18.10 -1.33 -6.01
CA MET A 81 17.01 -1.92 -6.81
C MET A 81 15.62 -1.36 -6.44
N GLY A 82 15.55 -0.48 -5.43
CA GLY A 82 14.35 0.18 -4.96
C GLY A 82 13.46 -0.71 -4.09
N PHE A 83 14.05 -1.71 -3.43
CA PHE A 83 13.40 -2.51 -2.40
C PHE A 83 13.08 -1.63 -1.18
N ARG A 84 11.88 -1.78 -0.63
CA ARG A 84 11.40 -1.00 0.51
C ARG A 84 11.12 -1.92 1.70
N PHE A 85 12.10 -2.03 2.61
CA PHE A 85 12.06 -2.90 3.80
C PHE A 85 10.86 -2.67 4.72
N LYS A 86 10.28 -1.47 4.72
CA LYS A 86 9.06 -1.14 5.47
C LYS A 86 7.87 -2.03 5.09
N TYR A 87 7.79 -2.50 3.84
CA TYR A 87 6.64 -3.24 3.33
C TYR A 87 6.92 -4.74 3.26
N HIS A 88 6.20 -5.49 4.07
CA HIS A 88 6.19 -6.95 4.13
C HIS A 88 4.75 -7.41 4.40
N THR A 89 4.42 -8.65 4.05
CA THR A 89 3.08 -9.23 4.24
C THR A 89 2.94 -9.92 5.59
N HIS A 90 4.00 -10.56 6.08
CA HIS A 90 4.02 -11.21 7.38
C HIS A 90 5.46 -11.38 7.88
N GLN A 91 5.61 -11.76 9.15
CA GLN A 91 6.88 -12.09 9.76
C GLN A 91 6.82 -13.48 10.40
N ILE A 92 7.95 -14.20 10.38
CA ILE A 92 8.08 -15.51 11.01
C ILE A 92 9.30 -15.47 11.94
N HIS A 93 9.11 -15.93 13.16
CA HIS A 93 10.19 -16.18 14.10
C HIS A 93 10.52 -17.66 14.09
N ASN A 94 11.79 -18.02 13.91
CA ASN A 94 12.21 -19.41 14.02
C ASN A 94 12.56 -19.76 15.48
N GLN A 95 12.71 -21.07 15.74
CA GLN A 95 13.09 -21.59 17.06
C GLN A 95 14.47 -21.08 17.55
N LYS A 96 15.29 -20.53 16.64
CA LYS A 96 16.60 -19.93 16.94
C LYS A 96 16.50 -18.43 17.26
N GLY A 97 15.30 -17.89 17.44
CA GLY A 97 15.07 -16.47 17.75
C GLY A 97 15.29 -15.51 16.57
N GLN A 98 15.43 -16.02 15.34
CA GLN A 98 15.64 -15.19 14.16
C GLN A 98 14.31 -14.78 13.54
N THR A 99 14.21 -13.50 13.17
CA THR A 99 13.03 -12.93 12.53
C THR A 99 13.24 -12.83 11.03
N TYR A 100 12.29 -13.38 10.27
CA TYR A 100 12.21 -13.26 8.82
C TYR A 100 11.02 -12.36 8.46
N PHE A 101 11.26 -11.41 7.58
CA PHE A 101 10.21 -10.56 7.00
C PHE A 101 9.88 -11.05 5.60
N PHE A 102 8.62 -11.41 5.37
CA PHE A 102 8.19 -12.01 4.11
C PHE A 102 7.45 -11.03 3.22
N CYS A 103 7.70 -11.12 1.93
CA CYS A 103 6.90 -10.53 0.86
C CYS A 103 6.32 -11.68 0.04
N TYR A 104 5.12 -12.13 0.42
CA TYR A 104 4.47 -13.33 -0.12
C TYR A 104 5.34 -14.60 0.08
N ASP A 105 5.82 -15.21 -1.01
CA ASP A 105 6.60 -16.44 -1.03
C ASP A 105 8.10 -16.24 -0.77
N TYR A 106 8.59 -15.00 -0.70
CA TYR A 106 9.99 -14.68 -0.44
C TYR A 106 10.19 -14.08 0.95
N GLY A 107 11.19 -14.55 1.67
CA GLY A 107 11.59 -14.06 2.98
C GLY A 107 12.95 -13.39 2.96
N ILE A 108 13.13 -12.38 3.79
CA ILE A 108 14.42 -11.74 4.05
C ILE A 108 14.75 -11.76 5.54
N ARG A 109 16.05 -11.87 5.85
CA ARG A 109 16.58 -11.69 7.19
C ARG A 109 17.90 -10.93 7.13
N GLU A 110 18.04 -9.92 7.99
CA GLU A 110 19.30 -9.20 8.16
C GLU A 110 20.28 -10.04 8.99
N THR A 111 21.55 -9.98 8.60
CA THR A 111 22.68 -10.64 9.27
C THR A 111 23.59 -9.59 9.88
N GLU A 112 24.49 -10.00 10.75
CA GLU A 112 25.40 -9.10 11.49
C GLU A 112 26.27 -8.22 10.57
N ASN A 113 26.61 -8.71 9.37
CA ASN A 113 27.48 -8.01 8.41
C ASN A 113 26.72 -7.11 7.42
N GLN A 114 25.54 -6.57 7.79
CA GLN A 114 24.67 -5.77 6.90
C GLN A 114 24.28 -6.49 5.59
N ASN A 115 24.43 -7.81 5.54
CA ASN A 115 23.95 -8.63 4.45
C ASN A 115 22.54 -9.11 4.75
N ILE A 116 21.75 -9.22 3.69
CA ILE A 116 20.41 -9.78 3.71
C ILE A 116 20.46 -11.20 3.15
N MET A 117 20.00 -12.15 3.95
CA MET A 117 19.70 -13.50 3.49
C MET A 117 18.30 -13.51 2.88
N ILE A 118 18.20 -13.88 1.61
CA ILE A 118 16.95 -14.07 0.89
C ILE A 118 16.65 -15.58 0.86
N VAL A 119 15.42 -15.94 1.17
CA VAL A 119 14.91 -17.32 1.14
C VAL A 119 13.59 -17.38 0.38
N ARG A 120 13.25 -18.55 -0.15
CA ARG A 120 11.92 -18.81 -0.69
C ARG A 120 11.21 -19.85 0.16
N THR A 121 9.96 -19.59 0.51
CA THR A 121 9.11 -20.61 1.12
C THR A 121 8.51 -21.47 0.02
N TYR A 122 8.67 -22.79 0.11
CA TYR A 122 8.09 -23.74 -0.84
C TYR A 122 6.66 -24.16 -0.46
N ASN A 123 6.20 -23.80 0.74
CA ASN A 123 4.87 -24.11 1.24
C ASN A 123 4.19 -22.82 1.70
N VAL A 124 3.42 -22.19 0.82
CA VAL A 124 2.27 -21.40 1.25
C VAL A 124 1.08 -22.37 1.19
N PRO A 125 0.33 -22.57 2.30
CA PRO A 125 -0.80 -23.49 2.33
C PRO A 125 -1.86 -23.16 1.27
#